data_AF-A0A8J4FL09-F1
#
_entry.id   AF-A0A8J4FL09-F1
#
_cell.length_a   1.000
_cell.length_b   1.000
_cell.length_c   1.000
_cell.angle_alpha   90.00
_cell.angle_beta   90.00
_cell.angle_gamma   90.00
#
_symmetry.space_group_name_H-M   'P 1'
#
loop_
_entity.id
_entity.type
_entity.pdbx_description
1 polymer ?
#
loop_
_entity_poly.entity_id
_entity_poly.type
_entity_poly.pdbx_seq_one_letter_code
_entity_poly.pdbx_strand_id
1 'polypeptide(L)'
;MFSRAEFIRIQAMTGREFTIDAACNDDGSNSHCSVYASPKQSFFKHNITGEHIWVNAPFEQAKQWINHYKRCKANSPFDTSAVFVLPKTSNYDKIIQGMSLLCEYPKGTQLFTIPTKEGGREYI
;
A
#
# COMPACT_ATOMS: atom_id res chain seq x y z
N MET A 1 -7.77 -6.92 5.99
CA MET A 1 -7.24 -5.54 6.00
C MET A 1 -5.89 -5.54 6.71
N PHE A 2 -4.94 -4.67 6.36
CA PHE A 2 -3.68 -4.56 7.12
C PHE A 2 -3.95 -4.02 8.53
N SER A 3 -3.11 -4.34 9.52
CA SER A 3 -3.28 -3.87 10.89
C SER A 3 -3.21 -2.35 10.95
N ARG A 4 -4.18 -1.71 11.61
CA ARG A 4 -4.23 -0.23 11.74
C ARG A 4 -3.05 0.31 12.53
N ALA A 5 -2.70 -0.35 13.64
CA ALA A 5 -1.55 0.03 14.45
C ALA A 5 -0.26 -0.01 13.61
N GLU A 6 -0.14 -1.03 12.77
CA GLU A 6 1.06 -1.21 11.98
C GLU A 6 1.14 -0.27 10.78
N PHE A 7 -0.01 0.02 10.15
CA PHE A 7 -0.10 1.09 9.16
C PHE A 7 0.40 2.43 9.72
N ILE A 8 -0.04 2.81 10.93
CA ILE A 8 0.38 4.06 11.59
C ILE A 8 1.88 4.04 11.87
N ARG A 9 2.42 2.91 12.37
CA ARG A 9 3.85 2.76 12.64
C ARG A 9 4.68 2.93 11.36
N ILE A 10 4.29 2.29 10.27
CA ILE A 10 4.97 2.41 8.98
C ILE A 10 4.88 3.84 8.45
N GLN A 11 3.71 4.48 8.54
CA GLN A 11 3.54 5.88 8.12
C GLN A 11 4.53 6.80 8.83
N ALA A 12 4.64 6.66 10.16
CA ALA A 12 5.59 7.43 10.97
C ALA A 12 7.05 7.23 10.52
N MET A 13 7.45 6.00 10.14
CA MET A 13 8.79 5.72 9.62
C MET A 13 9.12 6.46 8.32
N THR A 14 8.10 6.84 7.52
CA THR A 14 8.31 7.59 6.28
C THR A 14 8.46 9.10 6.50
N GLY A 15 8.11 9.61 7.69
CA GLY A 15 8.07 11.05 7.97
C GLY A 15 7.00 11.83 7.20
N ARG A 16 6.06 11.14 6.53
CA ARG A 16 5.00 11.73 5.70
C ARG A 16 3.68 10.99 5.93
N GLU A 17 2.58 11.73 5.89
CA GLU A 17 1.23 11.14 5.94
C GLU A 17 0.91 10.44 4.61
N PHE A 18 0.29 9.26 4.68
CA PHE A 18 -0.26 8.62 3.49
C PHE A 18 -1.53 9.36 3.07
N THR A 19 -1.58 9.70 1.79
CA THR A 19 -2.63 10.49 1.16
C THR A 19 -3.69 9.61 0.52
N ILE A 20 -3.28 8.47 -0.04
CA ILE A 20 -4.15 7.54 -0.76
C ILE A 20 -3.88 6.10 -0.32
N ASP A 21 -4.95 5.35 -0.04
CA ASP A 21 -4.92 3.89 0.05
C ASP A 21 -5.28 3.27 -1.31
N ALA A 22 -4.30 2.65 -1.96
CA ALA A 22 -4.40 2.33 -3.37
C ALA A 22 -5.27 1.10 -3.69
N ALA A 23 -5.53 0.23 -2.71
CA ALA A 23 -6.08 -1.11 -2.95
C ALA A 23 -7.25 -1.45 -1.99
N CYS A 24 -8.33 -0.69 -2.10
CA CYS A 24 -9.50 -0.83 -1.24
C CYS A 24 -10.69 -1.52 -1.93
N ASN A 25 -11.63 -1.98 -1.10
CA ASN A 25 -12.98 -2.33 -1.49
C ASN A 25 -13.71 -1.08 -2.00
N ASP A 26 -14.74 -1.27 -2.83
CA ASP A 26 -15.51 -0.15 -3.40
C ASP A 26 -16.19 0.72 -2.33
N ASP A 27 -16.57 0.12 -1.20
CA ASP A 27 -17.17 0.81 -0.05
C ASP A 27 -16.13 1.42 0.91
N GLY A 28 -14.84 1.27 0.64
CA GLY A 28 -13.76 1.79 1.49
C GLY A 28 -13.63 1.09 2.85
N SER A 29 -14.34 -0.02 3.08
CA SER A 29 -14.39 -0.71 4.39
C SER A 29 -13.02 -1.17 4.91
N ASN A 30 -12.06 -1.38 4.01
CA ASN A 30 -10.69 -1.76 4.29
C ASN A 30 -9.67 -0.62 4.11
N SER A 31 -10.11 0.64 3.91
CA SER A 31 -9.21 1.77 3.71
C SER A 31 -8.57 2.25 5.00
N HIS A 32 -7.29 2.60 4.91
CA HIS A 32 -6.58 3.33 5.96
C HIS A 32 -6.55 4.85 5.75
N CYS A 33 -6.86 5.33 4.55
CA CYS A 33 -6.86 6.75 4.20
C CYS A 33 -8.29 7.26 3.96
N SER A 34 -8.50 8.57 4.05
CA SER A 34 -9.78 9.18 3.66
C SER A 34 -10.01 9.13 2.15
N VAL A 35 -8.94 9.20 1.36
CA VAL A 35 -8.94 8.98 -0.09
C VAL A 35 -8.44 7.58 -0.39
N TYR A 36 -9.15 6.86 -1.26
CA TYR A 36 -8.77 5.50 -1.64
C TYR A 36 -9.13 5.18 -3.08
N ALA A 37 -8.41 4.23 -3.67
CA ALA A 37 -8.74 3.64 -4.95
C ALA A 37 -9.36 2.24 -4.78
N SER A 38 -10.17 1.83 -5.74
CA SER A 38 -10.94 0.58 -5.70
C SER A 38 -11.12 -0.01 -7.11
N PRO A 39 -11.71 -1.20 -7.28
CA PRO A 39 -12.08 -1.70 -8.60
C PRO A 39 -12.94 -0.73 -9.41
N LYS A 40 -13.96 -0.09 -8.81
CA LYS A 40 -14.77 0.96 -9.46
C LYS A 40 -13.99 2.23 -9.73
N GLN A 41 -13.08 2.61 -8.83
CA GLN A 41 -12.24 3.79 -8.94
C GLN A 41 -10.77 3.39 -9.10
N SER A 42 -10.45 2.85 -10.28
CA SER A 42 -9.17 2.16 -10.52
C SER A 42 -7.95 3.03 -10.20
N PHE A 43 -7.03 2.50 -9.38
CA PHE A 43 -5.73 3.10 -9.12
C PHE A 43 -4.98 3.45 -10.42
N PHE A 44 -5.04 2.59 -11.43
CA PHE A 44 -4.34 2.80 -12.70
C PHE A 44 -4.85 3.96 -13.54
N LYS A 45 -6.04 4.50 -13.21
CA LYS A 45 -6.64 5.68 -13.84
C LYS A 45 -6.41 6.95 -13.03
N HIS A 46 -5.94 6.85 -11.78
CA HIS A 46 -5.63 8.02 -10.96
C HIS A 46 -4.29 8.63 -11.38
N ASN A 47 -4.23 9.97 -11.39
CA ASN A 47 -2.95 10.66 -11.43
C ASN A 47 -2.45 10.83 -9.99
N ILE A 48 -1.45 10.05 -9.62
CA ILE A 48 -0.89 10.03 -8.28
C ILE A 48 0.38 10.90 -8.14
N THR A 49 0.57 11.84 -9.06
CA THR A 49 1.73 12.75 -9.05
C THR A 49 1.63 13.70 -7.85
N GLY A 50 2.69 13.75 -7.04
CA GLY A 50 2.74 14.55 -5.80
C GLY A 50 2.19 13.86 -4.56
N GLU A 51 1.66 12.64 -4.71
CA GLU A 51 1.02 11.90 -3.62
C GLU A 51 2.01 11.00 -2.86
N HIS A 52 1.73 10.72 -1.59
CA HIS A 52 2.42 9.69 -0.81
C HIS A 52 1.47 8.53 -0.51
N ILE A 53 1.74 7.35 -1.08
CA ILE A 53 0.71 6.34 -1.30
C ILE A 53 0.98 5.08 -0.49
N TRP A 54 -0.07 4.52 0.10
CA TRP A 54 -0.05 3.20 0.69
C TRP A 54 -0.55 2.14 -0.31
N VAL A 55 0.22 1.08 -0.52
CA VAL A 55 -0.11 0.02 -1.50
C VAL A 55 -0.03 -1.36 -0.86
N ASN A 56 -1.19 -1.90 -0.49
CA ASN A 56 -1.38 -3.30 -0.08
C ASN A 56 -2.26 -4.04 -1.12
N ALA A 57 -1.73 -4.15 -2.34
CA ALA A 57 -2.42 -4.72 -3.49
C ALA A 57 -2.16 -6.24 -3.64
N PRO A 58 -2.96 -6.97 -4.45
CA PRO A 58 -2.67 -8.36 -4.81
C PRO A 58 -1.25 -8.53 -5.36
N PHE A 59 -0.46 -9.40 -4.72
CA PHE A 59 0.98 -9.48 -4.96
C PHE A 59 1.33 -10.08 -6.33
N GLU A 60 0.43 -10.85 -6.93
CA GLU A 60 0.54 -11.37 -8.30
C GLU A 60 0.55 -10.23 -9.33
N GLN A 61 -0.05 -9.09 -8.99
CA GLN A 61 -0.13 -7.91 -9.83
C GLN A 61 0.94 -6.87 -9.49
N ALA A 62 1.79 -7.08 -8.49
CA ALA A 62 2.73 -6.10 -7.96
C ALA A 62 3.54 -5.36 -9.05
N LYS A 63 3.96 -6.08 -10.11
CA LYS A 63 4.65 -5.49 -11.28
C LYS A 63 3.86 -4.36 -11.93
N GLN A 64 2.57 -4.55 -12.17
CA GLN A 64 1.72 -3.55 -12.80
C GLN A 64 1.56 -2.31 -11.91
N TRP A 65 1.35 -2.52 -10.61
CA TRP A 65 1.19 -1.45 -9.62
C TRP A 65 2.46 -0.62 -9.46
N ILE A 66 3.63 -1.28 -9.32
CA ILE A 66 4.92 -0.62 -9.21
C ILE A 66 5.27 0.14 -10.51
N ASN A 67 4.97 -0.42 -11.68
CA ASN A 67 5.22 0.27 -12.95
C ASN A 67 4.35 1.51 -13.11
N HIS A 68 3.08 1.46 -12.71
CA HIS A 68 2.21 2.63 -12.71
C HIS A 68 2.75 3.72 -11.78
N TYR A 69 3.14 3.36 -10.55
CA TYR A 69 3.81 4.27 -9.62
C TYR A 69 5.07 4.88 -10.22
N LYS A 70 5.99 4.08 -10.77
CA LYS A 70 7.25 4.56 -11.36
C LYS A 70 6.99 5.55 -12.49
N ARG A 71 5.98 5.32 -13.32
CA ARG A 71 5.56 6.26 -14.37
C ARG A 71 5.10 7.60 -13.80
N CYS A 72 4.29 7.61 -12.75
CA CYS A 72 3.83 8.84 -12.11
C CYS A 72 4.95 9.56 -11.35
N LYS A 73 5.77 8.81 -10.60
CA LYS A 73 6.98 9.30 -9.92
C LYS A 73 7.96 9.97 -10.87
N ALA A 74 8.09 9.52 -12.11
CA ALA A 74 8.94 10.17 -13.11
C ALA A 74 8.51 11.61 -13.44
N ASN A 75 7.21 11.94 -13.28
CA ASN A 75 6.69 13.29 -13.52
C ASN A 75 6.85 14.23 -12.30
N SER A 76 6.90 13.68 -11.08
CA SER A 76 7.27 14.43 -9.86
C SER A 76 8.15 13.55 -8.96
N PRO A 77 9.48 13.54 -9.21
CA PRO A 77 10.40 12.62 -8.56
C PRO A 77 10.66 12.96 -7.09
N PHE A 78 10.40 14.19 -6.65
CA PHE A 78 10.65 14.63 -5.28
C PHE A 78 9.39 14.57 -4.40
N ASP A 79 8.20 14.82 -4.97
CA ASP A 79 6.99 14.91 -4.15
C ASP A 79 6.15 13.63 -4.17
N THR A 80 6.28 12.80 -5.19
CA THR A 80 5.56 11.51 -5.26
C THR A 80 6.32 10.45 -4.47
N SER A 81 5.68 9.66 -3.62
CA SER A 81 6.29 8.48 -2.99
C SER A 81 5.27 7.38 -2.71
N ALA A 82 5.72 6.17 -2.46
CA ALA A 82 4.83 5.06 -2.16
C ALA A 82 5.50 4.03 -1.25
N VAL A 83 4.68 3.35 -0.46
CA VAL A 83 5.08 2.16 0.31
C VAL A 83 4.28 0.98 -0.21
N PHE A 84 5.00 -0.09 -0.56
CA PHE A 84 4.42 -1.34 -1.05
C PHE A 84 4.59 -2.44 0.00
N VAL A 85 3.49 -3.13 0.31
CA VAL A 85 3.51 -4.37 1.09
C VAL A 85 3.65 -5.53 0.13
N LEU A 86 4.76 -6.29 0.23
CA LEU A 86 5.07 -7.40 -0.66
C LEU A 86 5.51 -8.64 0.14
N PRO A 87 5.19 -9.86 -0.33
CA PRO A 87 5.82 -11.07 0.16
C PRO A 87 7.34 -11.03 -0.07
N LYS A 88 8.11 -11.55 0.88
CA LYS A 88 9.57 -11.67 0.73
C LYS A 88 9.91 -12.79 -0.26
N THR A 89 10.19 -12.42 -1.50
CA THR A 89 10.64 -13.32 -2.57
C THR A 89 11.49 -12.58 -3.59
N SER A 90 12.43 -13.26 -4.24
CA SER A 90 13.31 -12.70 -5.26
C SER A 90 12.60 -12.32 -6.56
N ASN A 91 11.33 -12.73 -6.73
CA ASN A 91 10.53 -12.41 -7.92
C ASN A 91 10.36 -10.90 -8.15
N TYR A 92 10.53 -10.09 -7.10
CA TYR A 92 10.31 -8.64 -7.16
C TYR A 92 11.59 -7.82 -7.31
N ASP A 93 12.77 -8.40 -7.16
CA ASP A 93 14.05 -7.68 -7.05
C ASP A 93 14.26 -6.68 -8.20
N LYS A 94 13.98 -7.11 -9.43
CA LYS A 94 14.11 -6.25 -10.62
C LYS A 94 13.10 -5.08 -10.62
N ILE A 95 11.87 -5.31 -10.17
CA ILE A 95 10.82 -4.28 -10.24
C ILE A 95 10.92 -3.28 -9.10
N ILE A 96 11.45 -3.67 -7.94
CA ILE A 96 11.66 -2.77 -6.79
C ILE A 96 13.02 -2.04 -6.83
N GLN A 97 13.84 -2.25 -7.87
CA GLN A 97 15.09 -1.53 -8.02
C GLN A 97 14.87 0.00 -7.90
N GLY A 98 15.66 0.63 -7.03
CA GLY A 98 15.54 2.05 -6.67
C GLY A 98 14.63 2.34 -5.48
N MET A 99 14.01 1.32 -4.87
CA MET A 99 13.26 1.43 -3.61
C MET A 99 14.14 0.98 -2.43
N SER A 100 13.77 1.44 -1.23
CA SER A 100 14.41 1.04 0.02
C SER A 100 13.46 0.19 0.85
N LEU A 101 14.01 -0.84 1.49
CA LEU A 101 13.27 -1.63 2.46
C LEU A 101 13.03 -0.78 3.72
N LEU A 102 11.76 -0.60 4.11
CA LEU A 102 11.40 0.08 5.36
C LEU A 102 11.38 -0.89 6.55
N CYS A 103 10.72 -2.03 6.38
CA CYS A 103 10.53 -3.00 7.44
C CYS A 103 10.37 -4.41 6.84
N GLU A 104 10.86 -5.41 7.55
CA GLU A 104 10.66 -6.82 7.26
C GLU A 104 10.00 -7.50 8.46
N TYR A 105 9.05 -8.40 8.19
CA TYR A 105 8.36 -9.15 9.22
C TYR A 105 8.78 -10.62 9.22
N PRO A 106 9.07 -11.20 10.40
CA PRO A 106 9.26 -12.63 10.53
C PRO A 106 8.03 -13.42 10.06
N LYS A 107 8.27 -14.64 9.57
CA LYS A 107 7.19 -15.59 9.25
C LYS A 107 6.30 -15.80 10.48
N GLY A 108 4.99 -15.77 10.27
CA GLY A 108 3.98 -15.94 11.32
C GLY A 108 3.58 -14.65 12.03
N THR A 109 4.15 -13.50 11.65
CA THR A 109 3.67 -12.20 12.14
C THR A 109 2.23 -11.95 11.70
N GLN A 110 1.37 -11.58 12.63
CA GLN A 110 -0.02 -11.23 12.37
C GLN A 110 -0.11 -9.78 11.88
N LEU A 111 -0.18 -9.61 10.56
CA LEU A 111 -0.23 -8.29 9.91
C LEU A 111 -1.61 -7.92 9.41
N PHE A 112 -2.53 -8.88 9.36
CA PHE A 112 -3.83 -8.70 8.76
C PHE A 112 -4.93 -8.98 9.77
N THR A 113 -6.03 -8.25 9.60
CA THR A 113 -7.23 -8.39 10.41
C THR A 113 -8.46 -8.59 9.55
N ILE A 114 -9.49 -9.20 10.12
CA ILE A 114 -10.82 -9.35 9.56
C ILE A 114 -11.86 -8.67 10.45
N PRO A 115 -12.98 -8.18 9.87
CA PRO A 115 -14.10 -7.69 10.66
C PRO A 115 -14.74 -8.82 11.46
N THR A 116 -15.07 -8.55 12.72
CA THR A 116 -15.88 -9.43 13.57
C THR A 116 -17.37 -9.11 13.41
N LYS A 117 -18.25 -10.04 13.79
CA LYS A 117 -19.70 -9.82 13.77
C LYS A 117 -20.16 -8.67 14.69
N GLU A 118 -19.39 -8.38 15.74
CA GLU A 118 -19.66 -7.34 16.73
C GLU A 118 -19.12 -5.95 16.33
N GLY A 119 -18.59 -5.80 15.11
CA GLY A 119 -18.04 -4.53 14.62
C GLY A 119 -16.60 -4.24 15.05
N GLY A 120 -15.96 -5.16 15.79
CA GLY A 120 -14.52 -5.15 16.08
C GLY A 120 -13.66 -5.75 14.96
N ARG A 121 -12.36 -5.90 15.20
CA ARG A 121 -11.41 -6.55 14.28
C ARG A 121 -10.57 -7.60 15.01
N GLU A 122 -10.31 -8.73 14.37
CA GLU A 122 -9.45 -9.81 14.88
C GLU A 122 -8.35 -10.15 13.88
N TYR A 123 -7.21 -10.64 14.36
CA TYR A 123 -6.07 -11.02 13.52
C TYR A 123 -6.30 -12.35 12.82
N ILE A 124 -5.74 -12.48 11.61
CA ILE A 124 -5.66 -13.72 10.83
C ILE A 124 -4.23 -14.24 10.71
#